data_AF-A0A2T6DSQ8-F1
#
_entry.id   AF-A0A2T6DSQ8-F1
#
_cell.length_a   1.000
_cell.length_b   1.000
_cell.length_c   1.000
_cell.angle_alpha   90.00
_cell.angle_beta   90.00
_cell.angle_gamma   90.00
#
_symmetry.space_group_name_H-M   'P 1'
#
loop_
_entity.id
_entity.type
_entity.pdbx_description
1 polymer ?
#
loop_
_entity_poly.entity_id
_entity_poly.type
_entity_poly.pdbx_seq_one_letter_code
_entity_poly.pdbx_strand_id
1 'polypeptide(L)'
;MKTVVYQSFRTRDVPAWIAACMESVRFWAAGQGFAYRFFDDRFFDFVPDDLRERASVHKCILADYARLVAAQQLLAEGWDRVVWLDADALVFAPESFVLSIDSRYAFCREVWLDRITLGQPQFRLTVNNSISIFCRDEAIIDFYLDAAKAILRSQEPLNALSIGTDFLLRLRRARQFPLVTSMGIFGPEMAYRYLQNDGRFLRQYLSYQTSPIYAANLCLSHQSDGQNATAAVKRLIWDEAEMLAFIRRLQSDGGRSLNAWFEPAYSPSSTEFDRPLSRYLGVKYALKSLLAVARS
;
A
#
# COMPACT_ATOMS: atom_id res chain seq x y z
N MET A 1 -4.55 23.51 7.43
CA MET A 1 -5.34 22.76 6.44
C MET A 1 -6.19 21.72 7.16
N LYS A 2 -7.51 21.87 7.10
CA LYS A 2 -8.47 20.99 7.77
C LYS A 2 -8.40 19.59 7.13
N THR A 3 -7.83 18.63 7.85
CA THR A 3 -7.56 17.27 7.34
C THR A 3 -8.44 16.24 8.04
N VAL A 4 -9.04 15.33 7.27
CA VAL A 4 -9.73 14.14 7.80
C VAL A 4 -9.08 12.88 7.25
N VAL A 5 -8.76 11.97 8.16
CA VAL A 5 -8.39 10.60 7.86
C VAL A 5 -9.65 9.74 7.91
N TYR A 6 -9.82 8.84 6.96
CA TYR A 6 -10.97 7.94 6.94
C TYR A 6 -10.60 6.51 6.56
N GLN A 7 -11.33 5.57 7.16
CA GLN A 7 -11.20 4.13 6.94
C GLN A 7 -12.59 3.49 6.91
N SER A 8 -12.68 2.30 6.33
CA SER A 8 -13.89 1.47 6.37
C SER A 8 -13.56 0.04 6.75
N PHE A 9 -14.36 -0.56 7.63
CA PHE A 9 -14.34 -1.98 7.88
C PHE A 9 -15.70 -2.44 8.43
N ARG A 10 -15.95 -3.75 8.41
CA ARG A 10 -17.11 -4.31 9.12
C ARG A 10 -17.00 -4.04 10.62
N THR A 11 -18.13 -3.96 11.31
CA THR A 11 -18.17 -3.65 12.76
C THR A 11 -18.34 -4.89 13.64
N ARG A 12 -18.62 -6.05 13.05
CA ARG A 12 -18.77 -7.33 13.73
C ARG A 12 -17.65 -8.27 13.35
N ASP A 13 -17.25 -9.13 14.28
CA ASP A 13 -16.22 -10.16 14.08
C ASP A 13 -14.95 -9.58 13.44
N VAL A 14 -14.50 -8.44 13.98
CA VAL A 14 -13.30 -7.75 13.54
C VAL A 14 -12.09 -8.49 14.11
N PRO A 15 -11.18 -9.01 13.28
CA PRO A 15 -9.95 -9.62 13.78
C PRO A 15 -9.16 -8.63 14.64
N ALA A 16 -8.59 -9.10 15.75
CA ALA A 16 -7.87 -8.27 16.70
C ALA A 16 -6.70 -7.51 16.05
N TRP A 17 -6.05 -8.13 15.06
CA TRP A 17 -4.96 -7.50 14.33
C TRP A 17 -5.44 -6.36 13.40
N ILE A 18 -6.64 -6.48 12.80
CA ILE A 18 -7.27 -5.38 12.04
C ILE A 18 -7.68 -4.26 12.98
N ALA A 19 -8.25 -4.59 14.15
CA ALA A 19 -8.57 -3.59 15.17
C ALA A 19 -7.31 -2.82 15.60
N ALA A 20 -6.18 -3.51 15.78
CA ALA A 20 -4.89 -2.88 16.09
C ALA A 20 -4.39 -1.96 14.96
N CYS A 21 -4.54 -2.37 13.70
CA CYS A 21 -4.22 -1.52 12.55
C CYS A 21 -5.05 -0.22 12.56
N MET A 22 -6.38 -0.33 12.63
CA MET A 22 -7.27 0.84 12.65
C MET A 22 -7.00 1.75 13.85
N GLU A 23 -6.73 1.19 15.03
CA GLU A 23 -6.41 1.98 16.22
C GLU A 23 -5.07 2.73 16.07
N SER A 24 -4.08 2.11 15.43
CA SER A 24 -2.81 2.79 15.13
C SER A 24 -2.99 4.01 14.21
N VAL A 25 -3.91 3.91 13.24
CA VAL A 25 -4.24 5.02 12.34
C VAL A 25 -5.00 6.12 13.08
N ARG A 26 -5.94 5.77 13.97
CA ARG A 26 -6.63 6.75 14.82
C ARG A 26 -5.67 7.51 15.72
N PHE A 27 -4.77 6.79 16.38
CA PHE A 27 -3.75 7.37 17.24
C PHE A 27 -2.83 8.32 16.46
N TRP A 28 -2.35 7.89 15.29
CA TRP A 28 -1.57 8.73 14.40
C TRP A 28 -2.34 9.98 13.95
N ALA A 29 -3.59 9.83 13.50
CA ALA A 29 -4.41 10.95 13.05
C ALA A 29 -4.58 11.99 14.18
N ALA A 30 -4.90 11.53 15.39
CA ALA A 30 -5.03 12.40 16.57
C ALA A 30 -3.71 13.11 16.91
N GLY A 31 -2.57 12.40 16.86
CA GLY A 31 -1.24 12.97 17.08
C GLY A 31 -0.84 14.04 16.06
N GLN A 32 -1.37 13.95 14.84
CA GLN A 32 -1.18 14.96 13.79
C GLN A 32 -2.23 16.09 13.84
N GLY A 33 -3.18 16.04 14.78
CA GLY A 33 -4.30 17.00 14.85
C GLY A 33 -5.31 16.85 13.72
N PHE A 34 -5.36 15.68 13.06
CA PHE A 34 -6.34 15.38 12.02
C PHE A 34 -7.63 14.83 12.63
N ALA A 35 -8.75 15.10 11.96
CA ALA A 35 -9.98 14.39 12.30
C ALA A 35 -9.93 12.95 11.79
N TYR A 36 -10.77 12.10 12.37
CA TYR A 36 -10.91 10.71 11.94
C TYR A 36 -12.39 10.38 11.68
N ARG A 37 -12.69 9.73 10.55
CA ARG A 37 -14.03 9.24 10.22
C ARG A 37 -13.99 7.75 9.87
N PHE A 38 -14.83 6.98 10.54
CA PHE A 38 -15.01 5.57 10.24
C PHE A 38 -16.32 5.34 9.50
N PHE A 39 -16.28 4.50 8.46
CA PHE A 39 -17.47 4.02 7.76
C PHE A 39 -17.66 2.53 8.06
N ASP A 40 -18.89 2.14 8.40
CA ASP A 40 -19.27 0.74 8.60
C ASP A 40 -19.59 0.06 7.26
N ASP A 41 -20.28 -1.08 7.28
CA ASP A 41 -20.63 -1.82 6.07
C ASP A 41 -21.49 -1.02 5.06
N ARG A 42 -22.17 0.06 5.50
CA ARG A 42 -22.85 1.02 4.61
C ARG A 42 -21.89 1.78 3.70
N PHE A 43 -20.59 1.63 3.89
CA PHE A 43 -19.59 2.15 2.97
C PHE A 43 -19.83 1.70 1.52
N PHE A 44 -20.35 0.49 1.31
CA PHE A 44 -20.66 0.02 -0.04
C PHE A 44 -21.94 0.64 -0.64
N ASP A 45 -22.75 1.33 0.17
CA ASP A 45 -23.91 2.09 -0.31
C ASP A 45 -23.48 3.29 -1.16
N PHE A 46 -22.21 3.71 -1.05
CA PHE A 46 -21.61 4.71 -1.94
C PHE A 46 -21.41 4.23 -3.37
N VAL A 47 -21.50 2.93 -3.65
CA VAL A 47 -21.44 2.40 -5.01
C VAL A 47 -22.85 2.45 -5.61
N PRO A 48 -23.07 3.23 -6.70
CA PRO A 48 -24.36 3.29 -7.39
C PRO A 48 -24.87 1.92 -7.83
N ASP A 49 -26.19 1.72 -7.79
CA ASP A 49 -26.81 0.44 -8.12
C ASP A 49 -26.47 -0.03 -9.54
N ASP A 50 -26.35 0.89 -10.51
CA ASP A 50 -26.00 0.58 -11.91
C ASP A 50 -24.55 0.09 -12.09
N LEU A 51 -23.68 0.36 -11.12
CA LEU A 51 -22.28 -0.10 -11.11
C LEU A 51 -22.05 -1.28 -10.17
N ARG A 52 -22.96 -1.50 -9.21
CA ARG A 52 -22.78 -2.45 -8.12
C ARG A 52 -22.63 -3.88 -8.63
N GLU A 53 -23.38 -4.29 -9.65
CA GLU A 53 -23.26 -5.63 -10.25
C GLU A 53 -21.83 -5.88 -10.77
N ARG A 54 -21.30 -4.95 -11.58
CA ARG A 54 -19.94 -5.05 -12.15
C ARG A 54 -18.86 -4.95 -11.08
N ALA A 55 -19.04 -4.06 -10.10
CA ALA A 55 -18.08 -3.88 -9.03
C ALA A 55 -18.03 -5.08 -8.07
N SER A 56 -19.15 -5.76 -7.84
CA SER A 56 -19.25 -6.89 -6.90
C SER A 56 -18.51 -8.15 -7.34
N VAL A 57 -18.00 -8.19 -8.58
CA VAL A 57 -17.11 -9.27 -9.05
C VAL A 57 -15.89 -9.40 -8.13
N HIS A 58 -15.40 -8.28 -7.57
CA HIS A 58 -14.33 -8.27 -6.59
C HIS A 58 -14.63 -7.27 -5.48
N LYS A 59 -14.63 -7.71 -4.21
CA LYS A 59 -14.86 -6.82 -3.06
C LYS A 59 -13.86 -5.64 -3.01
N CYS A 60 -12.64 -5.83 -3.50
CA CYS A 60 -11.64 -4.76 -3.63
C CYS A 60 -12.14 -3.63 -4.55
N ILE A 61 -12.80 -3.95 -5.67
CA ILE A 61 -13.34 -2.95 -6.59
C ILE A 61 -14.45 -2.14 -5.91
N LEU A 62 -15.35 -2.79 -5.16
CA LEU A 62 -16.38 -2.08 -4.40
C LEU A 62 -15.77 -1.07 -3.42
N ALA A 63 -14.74 -1.49 -2.67
CA ALA A 63 -14.06 -0.63 -1.70
C ALA A 63 -13.27 0.50 -2.40
N ASP A 64 -12.65 0.22 -3.54
CA ASP A 64 -11.92 1.19 -4.36
C ASP A 64 -12.83 2.26 -4.94
N TYR A 65 -14.04 1.90 -5.38
CA TYR A 65 -15.00 2.89 -5.85
C TYR A 65 -15.59 3.69 -4.68
N ALA A 66 -16.03 3.01 -3.62
CA ALA A 66 -16.65 3.64 -2.45
C ALA A 66 -15.73 4.66 -1.78
N ARG A 67 -14.41 4.37 -1.65
CA ARG A 67 -13.46 5.33 -1.06
C ARG A 67 -13.34 6.61 -1.86
N LEU A 68 -13.45 6.55 -3.20
CA LEU A 68 -13.39 7.74 -4.04
C LEU A 68 -14.63 8.62 -3.86
N VAL A 69 -15.82 7.99 -3.77
CA VAL A 69 -17.07 8.71 -3.50
C VAL A 69 -17.03 9.35 -2.10
N ALA A 70 -16.57 8.62 -1.09
CA ALA A 70 -16.39 9.14 0.26
C ALA A 70 -15.40 10.32 0.30
N ALA A 71 -14.29 10.23 -0.44
CA ALA A 71 -13.33 11.32 -0.59
C ALA A 71 -14.00 12.58 -1.15
N GLN A 72 -14.76 12.44 -2.24
CA GLN A 72 -15.46 13.55 -2.90
C GLN A 72 -16.47 14.21 -1.95
N GLN A 73 -17.26 13.40 -1.22
CA GLN A 73 -18.24 13.91 -0.26
C GLN A 73 -17.56 14.66 0.89
N LEU A 74 -16.49 14.11 1.46
CA LEU A 74 -15.72 14.78 2.51
C LEU A 74 -15.14 16.12 2.03
N LEU A 75 -14.59 16.18 0.81
CA LEU A 75 -14.11 17.44 0.26
C LEU A 75 -15.25 18.47 0.10
N ALA A 76 -16.44 18.01 -0.35
CA ALA A 76 -17.63 18.85 -0.48
C ALA A 76 -18.20 19.31 0.87
N GLU A 77 -18.03 18.54 1.95
CA GLU A 77 -18.36 18.93 3.33
C GLU A 77 -17.46 20.04 3.90
N GLY A 78 -16.45 20.49 3.15
CA GLY A 78 -15.54 21.53 3.58
C GLY A 78 -14.30 21.02 4.32
N TRP A 79 -13.84 19.79 4.05
CA TRP A 79 -12.48 19.36 4.37
C TRP A 79 -11.50 19.84 3.29
N ASP A 80 -10.32 20.32 3.69
CA ASP A 80 -9.32 20.82 2.74
C ASP A 80 -8.49 19.67 2.18
N ARG A 81 -8.28 18.64 3.00
CA ARG A 81 -7.58 17.40 2.65
C ARG A 81 -8.27 16.19 3.24
N VAL A 82 -8.39 15.13 2.44
CA VAL A 82 -8.91 13.83 2.86
C VAL A 82 -7.84 12.78 2.64
N VAL A 83 -7.66 11.89 3.62
CA VAL A 83 -6.64 10.83 3.60
C VAL A 83 -7.31 9.50 3.85
N TRP A 84 -7.32 8.63 2.84
CA TRP A 84 -7.72 7.25 3.01
C TRP A 84 -6.54 6.42 3.50
N LEU A 85 -6.78 5.51 4.45
CA LEU A 85 -5.93 4.35 4.68
C LEU A 85 -6.79 3.09 4.72
N ASP A 86 -6.33 1.99 4.14
CA ASP A 86 -7.03 0.71 4.28
C ASP A 86 -7.10 0.28 5.77
N ALA A 87 -8.09 -0.54 6.13
CA ALA A 87 -8.28 -0.99 7.51
C ALA A 87 -7.13 -1.86 8.05
N ASP A 88 -6.38 -2.49 7.15
CA ASP A 88 -5.18 -3.27 7.43
C ASP A 88 -3.89 -2.45 7.30
N ALA A 89 -3.98 -1.11 7.25
CA ALA A 89 -2.83 -0.24 7.37
C ALA A 89 -2.43 -0.05 8.84
N LEU A 90 -1.16 -0.34 9.14
CA LEU A 90 -0.53 -0.16 10.45
C LEU A 90 0.39 1.05 10.42
N VAL A 91 0.18 2.05 11.28
CA VAL A 91 1.15 3.10 11.56
C VAL A 91 1.96 2.70 12.79
N PHE A 92 3.23 2.39 12.62
CA PHE A 92 4.08 1.92 13.72
C PHE A 92 5.10 2.96 14.20
N ALA A 93 5.34 4.04 13.45
CA ALA A 93 6.14 5.18 13.88
C ALA A 93 5.39 6.51 13.66
N PRO A 94 4.39 6.83 14.51
CA PRO A 94 3.44 7.91 14.27
C PRO A 94 4.09 9.31 14.19
N GLU A 95 5.15 9.55 14.95
CA GLU A 95 5.89 10.82 14.94
C GLU A 95 6.72 11.00 13.65
N SER A 96 7.13 9.90 13.02
CA SER A 96 7.93 9.90 11.79
C SER A 96 7.09 9.77 10.52
N PHE A 97 5.86 9.24 10.62
CA PHE A 97 4.93 9.13 9.49
C PHE A 97 4.27 10.48 9.19
N VAL A 98 5.06 11.40 8.63
CA VAL A 98 4.62 12.75 8.26
C VAL A 98 4.22 12.77 6.79
N LEU A 99 3.01 13.26 6.50
CA LEU A 99 2.54 13.47 5.14
C LEU A 99 2.91 14.89 4.68
N SER A 100 4.07 15.02 4.05
CA SER A 100 4.58 16.26 3.43
C SER A 100 3.89 16.54 2.09
N ILE A 101 2.56 16.59 2.09
CA ILE A 101 1.77 16.87 0.88
C ILE A 101 1.12 18.22 1.05
N ASP A 102 1.84 19.20 0.49
CA ASP A 102 1.61 20.63 0.68
C ASP A 102 0.68 21.20 -0.41
N SER A 103 0.43 20.42 -1.46
CA SER A 103 -0.62 20.63 -2.47
C SER A 103 -0.67 19.40 -3.37
N ARG A 104 -1.84 19.08 -3.91
CA ARG A 104 -2.15 17.97 -4.83
C ARG A 104 -2.79 16.72 -4.17
N TYR A 105 -2.78 15.64 -4.94
CA TYR A 105 -3.12 14.29 -4.56
C TYR A 105 -1.87 13.41 -4.52
N ALA A 106 -1.98 12.27 -3.84
CA ALA A 106 -0.93 11.25 -3.86
C ALA A 106 -1.49 9.85 -3.58
N PHE A 107 -0.70 8.86 -3.98
CA PHE A 107 -0.96 7.44 -3.81
C PHE A 107 0.28 6.74 -3.25
N CYS A 108 0.15 5.48 -2.86
CA CYS A 108 1.27 4.72 -2.30
C CYS A 108 2.23 4.29 -3.40
N ARG A 109 3.53 4.53 -3.21
CA ARG A 109 4.56 3.82 -3.95
C ARG A 109 4.65 2.40 -3.43
N GLU A 110 4.64 1.42 -4.32
CA GLU A 110 4.66 0.00 -3.95
C GLU A 110 5.91 -0.69 -4.48
N VAL A 111 6.64 -1.35 -3.58
CA VAL A 111 7.64 -2.37 -3.91
C VAL A 111 6.97 -3.72 -3.63
N TRP A 112 6.60 -4.44 -4.68
CA TRP A 112 5.92 -5.72 -4.58
C TRP A 112 6.87 -6.88 -4.87
N LEU A 113 6.84 -7.94 -4.06
CA LEU A 113 7.52 -9.19 -4.37
C LEU A 113 6.76 -9.92 -5.49
N ASP A 114 7.27 -9.87 -6.71
CA ASP A 114 6.65 -10.51 -7.87
C ASP A 114 6.85 -12.04 -7.85
N ARG A 115 8.10 -12.48 -7.67
CA ARG A 115 8.46 -13.90 -7.66
C ARG A 115 9.80 -14.16 -6.99
N ILE A 116 10.07 -15.41 -6.65
CA ILE A 116 11.39 -15.87 -6.25
C ILE A 116 11.92 -16.79 -7.35
N THR A 117 13.10 -16.47 -7.90
CA THR A 117 13.75 -17.26 -8.95
C THR A 117 15.12 -17.70 -8.46
N LEU A 118 15.37 -19.01 -8.40
CA LEU A 118 16.63 -19.58 -7.88
C LEU A 118 17.02 -19.03 -6.49
N GLY A 119 16.03 -18.87 -5.61
CA GLY A 119 16.22 -18.34 -4.25
C GLY A 119 16.46 -16.83 -4.17
N GLN A 120 16.41 -16.09 -5.29
CA GLN A 120 16.52 -14.64 -5.31
C GLN A 120 15.15 -13.99 -5.49
N PRO A 121 14.75 -13.04 -4.61
CA PRO A 121 13.50 -12.33 -4.76
C PRO A 121 13.60 -11.34 -5.94
N GLN A 122 12.52 -11.27 -6.71
CA GLN A 122 12.34 -10.31 -7.79
C GLN A 122 11.22 -9.37 -7.42
N PHE A 123 11.53 -8.08 -7.43
CA PHE A 123 10.58 -7.03 -7.07
C PHE A 123 10.07 -6.30 -8.31
N ARG A 124 8.84 -5.81 -8.20
CA ARG A 124 8.19 -4.94 -9.18
C ARG A 124 7.80 -3.65 -8.49
N LEU A 125 7.98 -2.52 -9.18
CA LEU A 125 7.42 -1.25 -8.75
C LEU A 125 6.03 -1.06 -9.32
N THR A 126 5.12 -0.63 -8.46
CA THR A 126 3.73 -0.34 -8.77
C THR A 126 3.28 0.87 -7.95
N VAL A 127 2.05 1.30 -8.19
CA VAL A 127 1.37 2.34 -7.41
C VAL A 127 0.06 1.74 -6.95
N ASN A 128 -0.25 1.82 -5.66
CA ASN A 128 -1.52 1.35 -5.12
C ASN A 128 -2.23 2.44 -4.32
N ASN A 129 -3.49 2.16 -3.96
CA ASN A 129 -4.38 3.09 -3.27
C ASN A 129 -4.59 2.75 -1.78
N SER A 130 -3.71 1.93 -1.19
CA SER A 130 -3.78 1.57 0.23
C SER A 130 -3.63 2.77 1.17
N ILE A 131 -2.95 3.81 0.69
CA ILE A 131 -3.10 5.20 1.12
C ILE A 131 -3.41 6.06 -0.08
N SER A 132 -4.40 6.96 0.05
CA SER A 132 -4.75 7.93 -0.99
C SER A 132 -5.02 9.29 -0.35
N ILE A 133 -4.46 10.34 -0.93
CA ILE A 133 -4.57 11.71 -0.42
C ILE A 133 -5.18 12.55 -1.53
N PHE A 134 -6.22 13.32 -1.19
CA PHE A 134 -6.85 14.28 -2.09
C PHE A 134 -7.02 15.62 -1.38
N CYS A 135 -6.67 16.71 -2.04
CA CYS A 135 -6.89 18.08 -1.57
C CYS A 135 -8.02 18.73 -2.40
N ARG A 136 -8.77 19.64 -1.78
CA ARG A 136 -9.96 20.27 -2.38
C ARG A 136 -9.67 20.95 -3.72
N ASP A 137 -8.51 21.56 -3.86
CA ASP A 137 -8.18 22.39 -5.02
C ASP A 137 -7.78 21.57 -6.27
N GLU A 138 -7.89 20.24 -6.23
CA GLU A 138 -7.56 19.34 -7.35
C GLU A 138 -8.78 18.64 -7.93
N ALA A 139 -8.96 18.72 -9.25
CA ALA A 139 -10.01 18.02 -9.98
C ALA A 139 -9.73 16.51 -10.21
N ILE A 140 -8.68 15.96 -9.59
CA ILE A 140 -8.28 14.57 -9.84
C ILE A 140 -9.31 13.55 -9.36
N ILE A 141 -10.06 13.86 -8.30
CA ILE A 141 -11.05 12.95 -7.73
C ILE A 141 -12.21 12.73 -8.71
N ASP A 142 -12.66 13.80 -9.37
CA ASP A 142 -13.73 13.74 -10.36
C ASP A 142 -13.28 12.95 -11.60
N PHE A 143 -12.06 13.24 -12.10
CA PHE A 143 -11.46 12.46 -13.18
C PHE A 143 -11.35 10.97 -12.83
N TYR A 144 -10.89 10.65 -11.62
CA TYR A 144 -10.73 9.26 -11.20
C TYR A 144 -12.10 8.57 -11.10
N LEU A 145 -13.10 9.21 -10.49
CA LEU A 145 -14.45 8.66 -10.44
C LEU A 145 -14.99 8.38 -11.85
N ASP A 146 -14.84 9.31 -12.79
CA ASP A 146 -15.33 9.11 -14.16
C ASP A 146 -14.56 8.02 -14.92
N ALA A 147 -13.24 7.94 -14.74
CA ALA A 147 -12.45 6.85 -15.29
C ALA A 147 -12.83 5.49 -14.70
N ALA A 148 -13.04 5.41 -13.38
CA ALA A 148 -13.47 4.19 -12.71
C ALA A 148 -14.86 3.75 -13.20
N LYS A 149 -15.82 4.67 -13.34
CA LYS A 149 -17.14 4.40 -13.95
C LYS A 149 -16.99 3.83 -15.36
N ALA A 150 -16.14 4.44 -16.20
CA ALA A 150 -15.93 3.99 -17.57
C ALA A 150 -15.35 2.56 -17.62
N ILE A 151 -14.38 2.25 -16.75
CA ILE A 151 -13.82 0.89 -16.62
C ILE A 151 -14.90 -0.11 -16.19
N LEU A 152 -15.71 0.23 -15.18
CA LEU A 152 -16.76 -0.66 -14.67
C LEU A 152 -17.87 -0.93 -15.71
N ARG A 153 -18.22 0.09 -16.50
CA ARG A 153 -19.20 -0.01 -17.60
C ARG A 153 -18.66 -0.68 -18.85
N SER A 154 -17.34 -0.84 -18.97
CA SER A 154 -16.73 -1.55 -20.10
C SER A 154 -17.11 -3.03 -20.09
N GLN A 155 -17.07 -3.66 -21.27
CA GLN A 155 -17.27 -5.10 -21.43
C GLN A 155 -16.00 -5.92 -21.14
N GLU A 156 -14.88 -5.25 -20.85
CA GLU A 156 -13.61 -5.92 -20.58
C GLU A 156 -13.66 -6.73 -19.28
N PRO A 157 -12.92 -7.84 -19.18
CA PRO A 157 -12.78 -8.60 -17.95
C PRO A 157 -12.18 -7.73 -16.83
N LEU A 158 -12.81 -7.76 -15.64
CA LEU A 158 -12.33 -7.06 -14.45
C LEU A 158 -11.56 -7.99 -13.53
N ASN A 159 -10.51 -7.44 -12.93
CA ASN A 159 -9.74 -8.05 -11.85
C ASN A 159 -9.75 -7.12 -10.62
N ALA A 160 -9.37 -7.64 -9.45
CA ALA A 160 -9.38 -6.90 -8.18
C ALA A 160 -8.58 -5.57 -8.19
N LEU A 161 -7.67 -5.39 -9.15
CA LEU A 161 -6.78 -4.23 -9.28
C LEU A 161 -7.22 -3.26 -10.39
N SER A 162 -8.28 -3.56 -11.15
CA SER A 162 -8.63 -2.86 -12.39
C SER A 162 -8.84 -1.36 -12.24
N ILE A 163 -9.48 -0.91 -11.16
CA ILE A 163 -9.66 0.52 -10.85
C ILE A 163 -8.70 1.02 -9.76
N GLY A 164 -7.86 0.15 -9.21
CA GLY A 164 -6.83 0.46 -8.23
C GLY A 164 -5.45 0.45 -8.88
N THR A 165 -4.60 -0.50 -8.50
CA THR A 165 -3.20 -0.60 -8.94
C THR A 165 -3.00 -0.58 -10.45
N ASP A 166 -3.83 -1.28 -11.24
CA ASP A 166 -3.67 -1.32 -12.70
C ASP A 166 -3.93 0.06 -13.33
N PHE A 167 -4.98 0.75 -12.87
CA PHE A 167 -5.32 2.09 -13.33
C PHE A 167 -4.25 3.11 -12.90
N LEU A 168 -3.87 3.10 -11.62
CA LEU A 168 -2.89 4.03 -11.06
C LEU A 168 -1.51 3.87 -11.70
N LEU A 169 -1.10 2.65 -12.03
CA LEU A 169 0.15 2.41 -12.75
C LEU A 169 0.10 3.01 -14.16
N ARG A 170 -1.02 2.85 -14.89
CA ARG A 170 -1.21 3.49 -16.21
C ARG A 170 -1.18 5.01 -16.08
N LEU A 171 -1.87 5.57 -15.09
CA LEU A 171 -1.87 7.00 -14.82
C LEU A 171 -0.46 7.51 -14.50
N ARG A 172 0.30 6.79 -13.69
CA ARG A 172 1.68 7.14 -13.31
C ARG A 172 2.62 7.18 -14.50
N ARG A 173 2.45 6.25 -15.45
CA ARG A 173 3.22 6.22 -16.71
C ARG A 173 2.84 7.35 -17.65
N ALA A 174 1.57 7.74 -17.67
CA ALA A 174 1.10 8.85 -18.49
C ALA A 174 1.51 10.23 -17.90
N ARG A 175 1.53 10.35 -16.57
CA ARG A 175 1.82 11.61 -15.87
C ARG A 175 2.44 11.37 -14.50
N GLN A 176 3.50 12.12 -14.20
CA GLN A 176 4.09 12.13 -12.87
C GLN A 176 3.22 12.89 -11.87
N PHE A 177 3.06 12.29 -10.69
CA PHE A 177 2.39 12.83 -9.50
C PHE A 177 3.11 12.42 -8.20
N PRO A 178 2.94 13.14 -7.08
CA PRO A 178 3.57 12.78 -5.82
C PRO A 178 3.15 11.38 -5.33
N LEU A 179 4.08 10.65 -4.71
CA LEU A 179 3.81 9.35 -4.10
C LEU A 179 4.15 9.39 -2.61
N VAL A 180 3.36 8.68 -1.79
CA VAL A 180 3.73 8.36 -0.41
C VAL A 180 4.76 7.23 -0.46
N THR A 181 5.95 7.48 0.05
CA THR A 181 7.08 6.53 -0.01
C THR A 181 7.43 5.95 1.36
N SER A 182 6.92 6.53 2.44
CA SER A 182 7.13 6.10 3.82
C SER A 182 6.15 5.00 4.27
N MET A 183 5.33 4.50 3.35
CA MET A 183 4.41 3.39 3.58
C MET A 183 4.86 2.16 2.78
N GLY A 184 5.06 1.04 3.48
CA GLY A 184 5.42 -0.24 2.90
C GLY A 184 4.21 -1.11 2.59
N ILE A 185 4.40 -2.13 1.75
CA ILE A 185 3.38 -3.13 1.45
C ILE A 185 3.92 -4.48 1.91
N PHE A 186 3.36 -5.00 2.99
CA PHE A 186 3.87 -6.18 3.70
C PHE A 186 2.93 -7.36 3.49
N GLY A 187 3.13 -8.04 2.36
CA GLY A 187 2.55 -9.37 2.17
C GLY A 187 3.16 -10.41 3.13
N PRO A 188 2.59 -11.63 3.18
CA PRO A 188 2.98 -12.67 4.14
C PRO A 188 4.48 -13.02 4.14
N GLU A 189 5.11 -13.01 2.97
CA GLU A 189 6.56 -13.29 2.84
C GLU A 189 7.40 -12.20 3.50
N MET A 190 7.03 -10.92 3.33
CA MET A 190 7.76 -9.81 3.95
C MET A 190 7.63 -9.86 5.48
N ALA A 191 6.43 -10.14 6.00
CA ALA A 191 6.21 -10.33 7.43
C ALA A 191 7.08 -11.47 7.99
N TYR A 192 7.15 -12.61 7.28
CA TYR A 192 7.97 -13.75 7.64
C TYR A 192 9.45 -13.40 7.69
N ARG A 193 9.97 -12.83 6.60
CA ARG A 193 11.39 -12.45 6.49
C ARG A 193 11.79 -11.43 7.55
N TYR A 194 10.88 -10.51 7.87
CA TYR A 194 11.09 -9.58 8.97
C TYR A 194 11.15 -10.29 10.32
N LEU A 195 10.19 -11.17 10.63
CA LEU A 195 10.20 -11.94 11.88
C LEU A 195 11.46 -12.80 12.03
N GLN A 196 11.98 -13.36 10.94
CA GLN A 196 13.22 -14.14 10.95
C GLN A 196 14.51 -13.29 10.95
N ASN A 197 14.38 -11.96 10.89
CA ASN A 197 15.51 -11.04 10.74
C ASN A 197 16.40 -11.37 9.52
N ASP A 198 15.76 -11.76 8.41
CA ASP A 198 16.45 -12.14 7.18
C ASP A 198 17.03 -10.92 6.45
N GLY A 199 18.21 -10.49 6.90
CA GLY A 199 18.91 -9.33 6.33
C GLY A 199 19.20 -9.45 4.83
N ARG A 200 19.29 -10.66 4.26
CA ARG A 200 19.52 -10.83 2.81
C ARG A 200 18.30 -10.39 2.02
N PHE A 201 17.11 -10.81 2.46
CA PHE A 201 15.85 -10.38 1.86
C PHE A 201 15.56 -8.91 2.15
N LEU A 202 15.67 -8.50 3.42
CA LEU A 202 15.30 -7.15 3.87
C LEU A 202 16.15 -6.06 3.20
N ARG A 203 17.47 -6.25 3.09
CA ARG A 203 18.33 -5.29 2.37
C ARG A 203 17.94 -5.16 0.90
N GLN A 204 17.62 -6.27 0.23
CA GLN A 204 17.21 -6.21 -1.17
C GLN A 204 15.86 -5.50 -1.34
N TYR A 205 14.86 -5.81 -0.51
CA TYR A 205 13.57 -5.13 -0.52
C TYR A 205 13.72 -3.61 -0.29
N LEU A 206 14.44 -3.24 0.78
CA LEU A 206 14.62 -1.83 1.16
C LEU A 206 15.56 -1.07 0.23
N SER A 207 16.42 -1.76 -0.54
CA SER A 207 17.26 -1.13 -1.57
C SER A 207 16.46 -0.52 -2.72
N TYR A 208 15.16 -0.82 -2.82
CA TYR A 208 14.24 -0.21 -3.79
C TYR A 208 13.34 0.86 -3.17
N GLN A 209 13.43 1.10 -1.87
CA GLN A 209 12.69 2.16 -1.21
C GLN A 209 13.44 3.49 -1.36
N THR A 210 12.67 4.58 -1.35
CA THR A 210 13.19 5.96 -1.45
C THR A 210 13.17 6.70 -0.12
N SER A 211 12.58 6.10 0.91
CA SER A 211 12.54 6.62 2.27
C SER A 211 12.44 5.46 3.26
N PRO A 212 12.78 5.68 4.54
CA PRO A 212 12.43 4.75 5.61
C PRO A 212 10.91 4.53 5.66
N ILE A 213 10.51 3.37 6.19
CA ILE A 213 9.11 2.96 6.28
C ILE A 213 8.62 3.20 7.71
N TYR A 214 7.47 3.87 7.86
CA TYR A 214 6.87 4.24 9.15
C TYR A 214 5.42 3.74 9.31
N ALA A 215 4.82 3.33 8.19
CA ALA A 215 3.54 2.67 8.14
C ALA A 215 3.58 1.52 7.12
N ALA A 216 2.67 0.57 7.19
CA ALA A 216 2.56 -0.47 6.17
C ALA A 216 1.13 -0.98 6.00
N ASN A 217 0.74 -1.29 4.76
CA ASN A 217 -0.44 -2.12 4.49
C ASN A 217 -0.06 -3.59 4.71
N LEU A 218 -0.88 -4.33 5.45
CA LEU A 218 -0.62 -5.74 5.82
C LEU A 218 -1.33 -6.77 4.92
N CYS A 219 -1.91 -6.33 3.81
CA CYS A 219 -2.42 -7.14 2.71
C CYS A 219 -3.46 -8.21 3.11
N LEU A 220 -4.51 -7.80 3.83
CA LEU A 220 -5.62 -8.64 4.26
C LEU A 220 -6.19 -9.51 3.13
N SER A 221 -6.38 -8.94 1.94
CA SER A 221 -6.91 -9.64 0.77
C SER A 221 -6.03 -10.83 0.34
N HIS A 222 -4.71 -10.71 0.52
CA HIS A 222 -3.73 -11.75 0.21
C HIS A 222 -3.53 -12.77 1.34
N GLN A 223 -4.04 -12.50 2.55
CA GLN A 223 -4.07 -13.49 3.64
C GLN A 223 -5.15 -14.56 3.38
N SER A 224 -6.25 -14.19 2.69
CA SER A 224 -7.36 -15.08 2.36
C SER A 224 -7.19 -15.84 1.03
N ASP A 225 -6.63 -15.20 0.00
CA ASP A 225 -6.51 -15.81 -1.33
C ASP A 225 -5.14 -16.47 -1.55
N GLY A 226 -5.11 -17.80 -1.36
CA GLY A 226 -3.95 -18.64 -1.65
C GLY A 226 -3.62 -18.85 -3.13
N GLN A 227 -4.14 -18.03 -4.04
CA GLN A 227 -4.11 -18.33 -5.47
C GLN A 227 -2.92 -17.74 -6.24
N ASN A 228 -2.12 -16.84 -5.66
CA ASN A 228 -0.99 -16.20 -6.35
C ASN A 228 0.37 -16.41 -5.65
N ALA A 229 0.56 -17.54 -4.94
CA ALA A 229 1.88 -17.92 -4.47
C ALA A 229 2.68 -18.56 -5.61
N THR A 230 3.79 -17.91 -5.98
CA THR A 230 4.80 -18.56 -6.84
C THR A 230 5.26 -19.84 -6.14
N ALA A 231 5.30 -20.94 -6.89
CA ALA A 231 5.35 -22.33 -6.42
C ALA A 231 6.53 -22.74 -5.50
N ALA A 232 7.38 -21.81 -5.06
CA ALA A 232 8.57 -22.07 -4.27
C ALA A 232 8.40 -21.82 -2.74
N VAL A 233 7.31 -21.20 -2.29
CA VAL A 233 7.10 -20.91 -0.87
C VAL A 233 5.81 -21.57 -0.39
N LYS A 234 5.94 -22.48 0.58
CA LYS A 234 4.83 -23.06 1.34
C LYS A 234 3.90 -21.93 1.76
N ARG A 235 2.61 -21.99 1.38
CA ARG A 235 1.60 -20.95 1.59
C ARG A 235 1.67 -20.45 3.04
N LEU A 236 2.28 -19.29 3.26
CA LEU A 236 2.35 -18.63 4.56
C LEU A 236 1.00 -17.95 4.77
N ILE A 237 0.00 -18.71 5.23
CA ILE A 237 -1.21 -18.11 5.80
C ILE A 237 -0.86 -17.83 7.25
N TRP A 238 -0.99 -16.57 7.66
CA TRP A 238 -0.70 -16.17 9.02
C TRP A 238 -1.95 -16.26 9.87
N ASP A 239 -1.84 -16.88 11.04
CA ASP A 239 -2.90 -16.80 12.02
C ASP A 239 -2.91 -15.44 12.73
N GLU A 240 -3.95 -15.22 13.55
CA GLU A 240 -4.10 -13.96 14.28
C GLU A 240 -2.95 -13.71 15.27
N ALA A 241 -2.43 -14.75 15.91
CA ALA A 241 -1.34 -14.62 16.89
C ALA A 241 -0.03 -14.22 16.20
N GLU A 242 0.26 -14.80 15.03
CA GLU A 242 1.40 -14.45 14.18
C GLU A 242 1.29 -13.00 13.68
N MET A 243 0.12 -12.58 13.19
CA MET A 243 -0.12 -11.19 12.76
C MET A 243 0.08 -10.20 13.90
N LEU A 244 -0.44 -10.52 15.09
CA LEU A 244 -0.22 -9.69 16.27
C LEU A 244 1.24 -9.67 16.71
N ALA A 245 1.98 -10.78 16.59
CA ALA A 245 3.41 -10.80 16.88
C ALA A 245 4.21 -9.90 15.92
N PHE A 246 3.85 -9.91 14.64
CA PHE A 246 4.44 -9.02 13.64
C PHE A 246 4.15 -7.55 13.93
N ILE A 247 2.88 -7.20 14.21
CA ILE A 247 2.48 -5.84 14.61
C ILE A 247 3.25 -5.38 15.85
N ARG A 248 3.29 -6.20 16.90
CA ARG A 248 4.02 -5.88 18.15
C ARG A 248 5.50 -5.63 17.88
N ARG A 249 6.13 -6.43 17.02
CA ARG A 249 7.54 -6.22 16.68
C ARG A 249 7.76 -4.87 16.00
N LEU A 250 6.96 -4.54 14.99
CA LEU A 250 7.05 -3.23 14.30
C LEU A 250 6.84 -2.06 15.27
N GLN A 251 5.85 -2.16 16.16
CA GLN A 251 5.53 -1.11 17.11
C GLN A 251 6.56 -0.98 18.25
N SER A 252 7.18 -2.09 18.67
CA SER A 252 8.10 -2.10 19.82
C SER A 252 9.30 -1.15 19.71
N ASP A 253 9.76 -0.90 18.48
CA ASP A 253 10.89 -0.03 18.20
C ASP A 253 10.58 1.03 17.15
N GLY A 254 9.32 1.25 16.82
CA GLY A 254 8.92 2.16 15.74
C GLY A 254 9.50 1.78 14.38
N GLY A 255 9.68 0.49 14.12
CA GLY A 255 10.31 -0.03 12.91
C GLY A 255 11.80 0.28 12.79
N ARG A 256 12.49 0.66 13.88
CA ARG A 256 13.95 0.91 13.83
C ARG A 256 14.70 -0.33 13.36
N SER A 257 14.35 -1.54 13.80
CA SER A 257 14.98 -2.78 13.34
C SER A 257 14.69 -3.11 11.88
N LEU A 258 13.57 -2.66 11.32
CA LEU A 258 13.33 -2.73 9.88
C LEU A 258 14.20 -1.72 9.13
N ASN A 259 14.14 -0.45 9.55
CA ASN A 259 14.84 0.65 8.89
C ASN A 259 16.36 0.59 9.06
N ALA A 260 16.89 -0.20 9.99
CA ALA A 260 18.32 -0.49 10.09
C ALA A 260 18.92 -1.16 8.83
N TRP A 261 18.07 -1.78 8.00
CA TRP A 261 18.46 -2.38 6.73
C TRP A 261 18.26 -1.44 5.52
N PHE A 262 17.71 -0.23 5.74
CA PHE A 262 17.56 0.78 4.71
C PHE A 262 18.90 1.49 4.48
N GLU A 263 19.41 1.38 3.26
CA GLU A 263 20.59 2.11 2.80
C GLU A 263 20.15 3.11 1.72
N PRO A 264 20.32 4.43 1.93
CA PRO A 264 19.90 5.45 0.97
C PRO A 264 20.79 5.39 -0.28
N ALA A 265 20.39 4.59 -1.26
CA ALA A 265 21.13 4.40 -2.51
C ALA A 265 20.23 4.35 -3.75
N TYR A 266 18.91 4.28 -3.59
CA TYR A 266 17.99 4.24 -4.73
C TYR A 266 17.66 5.65 -5.22
N SER A 267 18.16 5.98 -6.42
CA SER A 267 17.76 7.18 -7.14
C SER A 267 16.69 6.81 -8.17
N PRO A 268 15.42 7.23 -7.98
CA PRO A 268 14.34 6.94 -8.92
C PRO A 268 14.64 7.46 -10.32
N SER A 269 14.37 6.65 -11.35
CA SER A 269 14.32 7.13 -12.73
C SER A 269 12.89 7.49 -13.11
N SER A 270 12.72 8.34 -14.13
CA SER A 270 11.40 8.67 -14.68
C SER A 270 10.65 7.46 -15.24
N THR A 271 11.35 6.37 -15.52
CA THR A 271 10.86 5.12 -16.12
C THR A 271 10.85 3.93 -15.13
N GLU A 272 11.02 4.17 -13.83
CA GLU A 272 11.15 3.10 -12.82
C GLU A 272 9.94 2.15 -12.79
N PHE A 273 8.77 2.63 -13.23
CA PHE A 273 7.50 1.88 -13.29
C PHE A 273 7.29 1.10 -14.60
N ASP A 274 8.20 1.18 -15.56
CA ASP A 274 8.01 0.56 -16.89
C ASP A 274 8.43 -0.91 -16.93
N ARG A 275 9.24 -1.37 -15.98
CA ARG A 275 9.85 -2.72 -16.01
C ARG A 275 10.03 -3.30 -14.61
N PRO A 276 10.08 -4.65 -14.47
CA PRO A 276 10.50 -5.29 -13.22
C PRO A 276 11.92 -4.85 -12.82
N LEU A 277 12.13 -4.61 -11.52
CA LEU A 277 13.40 -4.09 -10.98
C LEU A 277 14.54 -5.10 -11.05
N SER A 278 14.21 -6.39 -11.07
CA SER A 278 15.17 -7.50 -11.01
C SER A 278 16.14 -7.56 -12.20
N ARG A 279 15.88 -6.85 -13.31
CA ARG A 279 16.83 -6.74 -14.42
C ARG A 279 17.99 -5.77 -14.17
N TYR A 280 17.90 -4.84 -13.21
CA TYR A 280 18.87 -3.75 -13.06
C TYR A 280 19.88 -3.93 -11.91
N LEU A 281 19.52 -4.67 -10.85
CA LEU A 281 20.42 -4.87 -9.69
C LEU A 281 21.05 -6.25 -9.59
N GLY A 282 20.48 -7.29 -10.22
CA GLY A 282 21.08 -8.64 -10.25
C GLY A 282 22.49 -8.61 -10.84
N VAL A 283 22.71 -7.79 -11.87
CA VAL A 283 24.03 -7.59 -12.49
C VAL A 283 24.98 -6.83 -11.54
N LYS A 284 24.50 -5.77 -10.87
CA LYS A 284 25.33 -4.90 -10.02
C LYS A 284 25.77 -5.58 -8.72
N TYR A 285 24.89 -6.36 -8.07
CA TYR A 285 25.23 -7.15 -6.89
C TYR A 285 26.06 -8.39 -7.22
N ALA A 286 25.79 -9.08 -8.34
CA ALA A 286 26.64 -10.17 -8.81
C ALA A 286 28.07 -9.68 -9.10
N LEU A 287 28.24 -8.52 -9.76
CA LEU A 287 29.54 -7.90 -10.00
C LEU A 287 30.26 -7.48 -8.72
N LYS A 288 29.55 -6.87 -7.75
CA LYS A 288 30.15 -6.53 -6.44
C LYS A 288 30.62 -7.77 -5.68
N SER A 289 29.86 -8.87 -5.77
CA SER A 289 30.17 -10.13 -5.08
C SER A 289 31.36 -10.84 -5.73
N LEU A 290 31.41 -10.87 -7.06
CA LEU A 290 32.56 -11.38 -7.84
C LEU A 290 33.84 -10.58 -7.59
N LEU A 291 33.74 -9.25 -7.49
CA LEU A 291 34.89 -8.38 -7.20
C LEU A 291 35.39 -8.50 -5.74
N ALA A 292 34.52 -8.88 -4.80
CA ALA A 292 34.90 -9.13 -3.42
C ALA A 292 35.64 -10.48 -3.26
N VAL A 293 35.22 -11.51 -4.01
CA VAL A 293 35.89 -12.83 -4.05
C VAL A 293 37.22 -12.79 -4.81
N ALA A 294 37.34 -11.92 -5.82
CA ALA A 294 38.61 -11.74 -6.56
C ALA A 294 39.68 -10.92 -5.79
N ARG A 295 39.34 -10.39 -4.60
CA ARG A 295 40.24 -9.60 -3.74
C ARG A 295 40.60 -10.31 -2.43
N SER A 296 40.14 -11.55 -2.24
CA SER A 296 40.53 -12.47 -1.16
C SER A 296 41.40 -13.58 -1.72
#